data_AF-A0AAV0WX02-F1
#
_entry.id   AF-A0AAV0WX02-F1
#
_cell.length_a   1.000
_cell.length_b   1.000
_cell.length_c   1.000
_cell.angle_alpha   90.00
_cell.angle_beta   90.00
_cell.angle_gamma   90.00
#
_symmetry.space_group_name_H-M   'P 1'
#
loop_
_entity.id
_entity.type
_entity.pdbx_description
1 polymer ?
#
loop_
_entity_poly.entity_id
_entity_poly.type
_entity_poly.pdbx_seq_one_letter_code
_entity_poly.pdbx_strand_id
1 'polypeptide(L)'
;MGSSNIDITLSTKDLEYNVTNWKVNTEITDSDHRVISFTVLSDQDTTTNQSREITRCNVEKADWDSFKGQLFVEAISKAAKSSIPTKGTQRGEKLPHGGLRN
;
A
#
# COMPACT_ATOMS: atom_id res chain seq x y z
N MET A 1 38.61 -11.80 11.58
CA MET A 1 37.47 -11.06 11.02
C MET A 1 36.21 -11.59 11.67
N GLY A 2 35.34 -10.70 12.16
CA GLY A 2 34.11 -11.11 12.86
C GLY A 2 33.06 -11.55 11.85
N SER A 3 32.48 -12.73 12.07
CA SER A 3 31.20 -13.10 11.48
C SER A 3 30.12 -12.85 12.53
N SER A 4 28.98 -12.30 12.10
CA SER A 4 27.84 -12.06 12.98
C SER A 4 26.56 -12.28 12.19
N ASN A 5 25.59 -12.95 12.82
CA ASN A 5 24.26 -13.15 12.24
C ASN A 5 23.33 -12.09 12.81
N ILE A 6 23.29 -10.92 12.16
CA ILE A 6 22.48 -9.78 12.61
C ILE A 6 21.19 -9.61 11.78
N ASP A 7 21.08 -10.35 10.68
CA ASP A 7 19.93 -10.36 9.81
C ASP A 7 18.94 -11.45 10.23
N ILE A 8 17.66 -11.11 10.31
CA ILE A 8 16.58 -12.01 10.76
C ILE A 8 15.43 -11.95 9.75
N THR A 9 14.84 -13.10 9.43
CA THR A 9 13.58 -13.20 8.69
C THR A 9 12.47 -13.59 9.66
N LEU A 10 11.41 -12.79 9.74
CA LEU A 10 10.23 -13.06 10.56
C LEU A 10 9.01 -13.23 9.66
N SER A 11 8.14 -14.17 10.01
CA SER A 11 6.86 -14.39 9.35
C SER A 11 5.74 -14.51 10.37
N THR A 12 4.52 -14.29 9.90
CA THR A 12 3.32 -14.65 10.64
C THR A 12 3.11 -16.16 10.59
N LYS A 13 2.41 -16.71 11.60
CA LYS A 13 2.23 -18.17 11.73
C LYS A 13 1.50 -18.82 10.55
N ASP A 14 0.64 -18.06 9.87
CA ASP A 14 -0.05 -18.49 8.64
C ASP A 14 0.90 -18.71 7.45
N LEU A 15 2.09 -18.11 7.46
CA LEU A 15 3.08 -18.25 6.38
C LEU A 15 4.15 -19.33 6.68
N GLU A 16 4.08 -20.00 7.84
CA GLU A 16 5.11 -20.96 8.29
C GLU A 16 5.37 -22.07 7.24
N TYR A 17 4.31 -22.57 6.61
CA TYR A 17 4.42 -23.62 5.59
C TYR A 17 4.61 -23.10 4.16
N ASN A 18 4.42 -21.80 3.94
CA ASN A 18 4.54 -21.18 2.62
C ASN A 18 5.96 -20.66 2.37
N VAL A 19 6.74 -20.38 3.43
CA VAL A 19 8.16 -20.03 3.30
C VAL A 19 8.99 -21.30 3.19
N THR A 20 9.57 -21.53 2.03
CA THR A 20 10.43 -22.69 1.74
C THR A 20 11.81 -22.23 1.25
N ASN A 21 12.77 -23.15 1.17
CA ASN A 21 14.11 -22.90 0.61
C ASN A 21 14.88 -21.73 1.27
N TRP A 22 14.66 -21.49 2.57
CA TRP A 22 15.40 -20.46 3.30
C TRP A 22 16.89 -20.84 3.39
N LYS A 23 17.76 -19.94 2.92
CA LYS A 23 19.22 -20.14 2.95
C LYS A 23 19.99 -18.83 2.94
N VAL A 24 21.22 -18.90 3.43
CA VAL A 24 22.22 -17.83 3.33
C VAL A 24 23.13 -18.14 2.15
N ASN A 25 23.24 -17.21 1.20
CA ASN A 25 24.08 -17.32 0.01
C ASN A 25 25.38 -16.55 0.21
N THR A 26 26.51 -17.21 -0.01
CA THR A 26 27.86 -16.65 0.20
C THR A 26 28.50 -16.07 -1.06
N GLU A 27 28.03 -16.46 -2.25
CA GLU A 27 28.73 -16.20 -3.52
C GLU A 27 28.01 -15.21 -4.46
N ILE A 28 26.93 -14.57 -3.99
CA ILE A 28 26.07 -13.75 -4.86
C ILE A 28 26.20 -12.24 -4.64
N THR A 29 27.09 -11.84 -3.73
CA THR A 29 27.41 -10.45 -3.45
C THR A 29 28.88 -10.31 -3.10
N ASP A 30 29.45 -9.17 -3.46
CA ASP A 30 30.77 -8.70 -3.06
C ASP A 30 30.73 -7.82 -1.79
N SER A 31 29.54 -7.62 -1.22
CA SER A 31 29.32 -6.95 0.06
C SER A 31 29.87 -7.77 1.23
N ASP A 32 30.11 -7.11 2.35
CA ASP A 32 30.47 -7.74 3.62
C ASP A 32 29.27 -8.43 4.31
N HIS A 33 28.04 -8.16 3.87
CA HIS A 33 26.83 -8.88 4.26
C HIS A 33 26.54 -10.07 3.33
N ARG A 34 26.02 -11.17 3.90
CA ARG A 34 25.55 -12.33 3.12
C ARG A 34 24.07 -12.19 2.76
N VAL A 35 23.69 -12.69 1.59
CA VAL A 35 22.30 -12.56 1.10
C VAL A 35 21.45 -13.72 1.59
N ILE A 36 20.33 -13.42 2.26
CA ILE A 36 19.30 -14.40 2.60
C ILE A 36 18.33 -14.54 1.43
N SER A 37 18.02 -15.77 1.01
CA SER A 37 16.99 -16.06 0.00
C SER A 37 16.01 -17.11 0.50
N PHE A 38 14.75 -16.99 0.11
CA PHE A 38 13.69 -17.97 0.36
C PHE A 38 12.64 -17.91 -0.76
N THR A 39 11.78 -18.91 -0.83
CA THR A 39 10.63 -18.98 -1.75
C THR A 39 9.35 -18.83 -0.95
N VAL A 40 8.37 -18.10 -1.49
CA VAL A 40 7.02 -18.02 -0.93
C VAL A 40 6.06 -18.72 -1.88
N LEU A 41 5.43 -19.79 -1.41
CA LEU A 41 4.37 -20.47 -2.16
C LEU A 41 3.10 -19.61 -2.12
N SER A 42 2.56 -19.30 -3.30
CA SER A 42 1.31 -18.56 -3.45
C SER A 42 0.12 -19.51 -3.32
N ASP A 43 -1.04 -19.00 -2.89
CA ASP A 43 -2.27 -19.80 -2.66
C ASP A 43 -2.74 -20.62 -3.88
N GLN A 44 -2.28 -20.30 -5.10
CA GLN A 44 -2.55 -21.11 -6.29
C GLN A 44 -1.86 -22.49 -6.26
N ASP A 45 -0.76 -22.64 -5.53
CA ASP A 45 0.02 -23.89 -5.45
C ASP A 45 -0.33 -24.74 -4.22
N THR A 46 -1.03 -24.17 -3.22
CA THR A 46 -1.44 -24.85 -1.99
C THR A 46 -2.93 -25.18 -2.00
N THR A 47 -3.31 -26.26 -2.68
CA THR A 47 -4.69 -26.79 -2.72
C THR A 47 -5.16 -27.44 -1.42
N THR A 48 -4.60 -27.08 -0.27
CA THR A 48 -5.01 -27.62 1.03
C THR A 48 -5.45 -26.53 1.99
N ASN A 49 -6.75 -26.22 1.91
CA ASN A 49 -7.62 -25.95 3.05
C ASN A 49 -7.00 -25.17 4.22
N GLN A 50 -6.88 -23.85 4.14
CA GLN A 50 -7.15 -22.99 5.29
C GLN A 50 -7.84 -21.70 4.83
N SER A 51 -9.15 -21.78 4.57
CA SER A 51 -10.01 -20.62 4.88
C SER A 51 -10.07 -20.47 6.40
N ARG A 52 -8.94 -20.23 7.05
CA ARG A 52 -8.99 -19.63 8.37
C ARG A 52 -9.25 -18.18 8.10
N GLU A 53 -10.49 -17.78 8.36
CA GLU A 53 -10.83 -16.40 8.63
C GLU A 53 -10.00 -15.98 9.86
N ILE A 54 -8.71 -15.71 9.65
CA ILE A 54 -7.84 -15.17 10.68
C ILE A 54 -8.27 -13.72 10.75
N THR A 55 -9.22 -13.42 11.63
CA THR A 55 -9.49 -12.04 12.00
C THR A 55 -8.21 -11.51 12.63
N ARG A 56 -7.38 -10.84 11.81
CA ARG A 56 -6.06 -10.29 12.20
C ARG A 56 -6.17 -9.25 13.32
N CYS A 57 -7.39 -8.77 13.56
CA CYS A 57 -7.74 -7.79 14.56
C CYS A 57 -8.77 -8.40 15.50
N ASN A 58 -8.64 -8.14 16.80
CA ASN A 58 -9.69 -8.46 17.76
C ASN A 58 -10.87 -7.48 17.54
N VAL A 59 -11.87 -7.94 16.78
CA VAL A 59 -13.10 -7.19 16.48
C VAL A 59 -14.00 -6.98 17.69
N GLU A 60 -13.87 -7.79 18.74
CA GLU A 60 -14.63 -7.63 19.98
C GLU A 60 -14.16 -6.40 20.77
N LYS A 61 -12.87 -6.07 20.69
CA LYS A 61 -12.27 -4.88 21.32
C LYS A 61 -12.21 -3.66 20.41
N ALA A 62 -12.75 -3.75 19.20
CA ALA A 62 -12.73 -2.64 18.27
C ALA A 62 -13.69 -1.52 18.74
N ASP A 63 -13.20 -0.29 18.75
CA ASP A 63 -14.03 0.89 18.94
C ASP A 63 -14.75 1.22 17.62
N TRP A 64 -15.90 0.59 17.44
CA TRP A 64 -16.72 0.75 16.24
C TRP A 64 -17.28 2.16 16.06
N ASP A 65 -17.44 2.92 17.14
CA ASP A 65 -17.99 4.27 17.07
C ASP A 65 -16.95 5.27 16.57
N SER A 66 -15.68 5.13 16.99
CA SER A 66 -14.56 5.85 16.40
C SER A 66 -14.40 5.54 14.90
N PHE A 67 -14.51 4.27 14.52
CA PHE A 67 -14.47 3.87 13.12
C PHE A 67 -15.59 4.50 12.28
N LYS A 68 -16.85 4.43 12.74
CA LYS A 68 -17.99 5.06 12.04
C LYS A 68 -17.81 6.57 11.92
N GLY A 69 -17.32 7.22 12.98
CA GLY A 69 -17.02 8.65 12.96
C GLY A 69 -16.01 9.04 11.89
N GLN A 70 -14.91 8.29 11.78
CA GLN A 70 -13.90 8.52 10.75
C GLN A 70 -14.43 8.23 9.35
N LEU A 71 -15.20 7.15 9.18
CA LEU A 71 -15.79 6.78 7.90
C LEU A 71 -16.74 7.87 7.38
N PHE A 72 -17.54 8.46 8.26
CA PHE A 72 -18.44 9.57 7.93
C PHE A 72 -17.68 10.82 7.48
N VAL A 73 -16.62 11.19 8.20
CA VAL A 73 -15.74 12.31 7.83
C VAL A 73 -15.09 12.07 6.48
N GLU A 74 -14.60 10.85 6.23
CA GLU A 74 -13.98 10.51 4.96
C GLU A 74 -14.99 10.57 3.80
N ALA A 75 -16.19 10.01 3.98
CA ALA A 75 -17.25 10.04 2.99
C ALA A 75 -17.67 11.48 2.62
N ILE A 76 -17.82 12.36 3.61
CA ILE A 76 -18.08 13.79 3.38
C ILE A 76 -16.91 14.44 2.66
N SER A 77 -15.67 14.17 3.07
CA SER A 77 -14.49 14.79 2.45
C SER A 77 -14.33 14.39 0.98
N LYS A 78 -14.66 13.14 0.64
CA LYS A 78 -14.69 12.65 -0.74
C LYS A 78 -15.79 13.31 -1.55
N ALA A 79 -17.00 13.40 -1.00
CA ALA A 79 -18.12 14.08 -1.65
C ALA A 79 -17.78 15.57 -1.94
N ALA A 80 -17.28 16.29 -0.93
CA ALA A 80 -16.91 17.70 -1.05
C ALA A 80 -15.81 17.93 -2.12
N LYS A 81 -14.81 17.05 -2.21
CA LYS A 81 -13.77 17.13 -3.25
C LYS A 81 -14.30 16.86 -4.65
N SER A 82 -15.31 16.01 -4.79
CA SER A 82 -15.96 15.73 -6.08
C SER A 82 -16.89 16.85 -6.55
N SER A 83 -17.37 17.68 -5.62
CA SER A 83 -18.40 18.70 -5.87
C SER A 83 -17.88 20.12 -6.11
N ILE A 84 -16.55 20.33 -6.21
CA ILE A 84 -16.00 21.66 -6.57
C ILE A 84 -15.94 21.75 -8.11
N PRO A 85 -16.82 22.52 -8.78
CA PRO A 85 -16.64 22.83 -10.19
C PRO A 85 -15.46 23.80 -10.34
N THR A 86 -14.40 23.36 -11.01
CA THR A 86 -13.30 24.21 -11.47
C THR A 86 -13.86 25.17 -12.52
N LYS A 87 -14.34 26.35 -12.12
CA LYS A 87 -14.70 27.41 -13.07
C LYS A 87 -13.45 27.83 -13.83
N GLY A 88 -13.36 27.41 -15.09
CA GLY A 88 -12.43 27.94 -16.07
C GLY A 88 -12.59 29.45 -16.18
N THR A 89 -11.54 30.17 -15.84
CA THR A 89 -11.41 31.59 -16.15
C THR A 89 -11.09 31.70 -17.64
N GLN A 90 -12.10 31.95 -18.47
CA GLN A 90 -11.88 32.61 -19.75
C GLN A 90 -12.09 34.11 -19.54
N ARG A 91 -10.98 34.86 -19.54
CA ARG A 91 -11.00 36.32 -19.62
C ARG A 91 -10.28 36.70 -20.90
N GLY A 92 -11.03 37.20 -21.87
CA GLY A 92 -10.51 37.58 -23.18
C GLY A 92 -11.59 38.13 -24.11
N GLU A 93 -12.44 39.04 -23.63
CA GLU A 93 -13.25 39.87 -24.51
C GLU A 93 -12.33 40.84 -25.26
N LYS A 94 -12.15 40.62 -26.57
CA LYS A 94 -11.61 41.63 -27.48
C LYS A 94 -12.74 42.54 -27.93
N LEU A 95 -12.72 43.80 -27.50
CA LEU A 95 -13.54 44.88 -28.07
C LEU A 95 -13.04 45.23 -29.48
N PRO A 96 -13.93 45.55 -30.45
CA PRO A 96 -13.52 46.08 -31.74
C PRO A 96 -13.29 47.59 -31.63
N HIS A 97 -12.05 48.03 -31.85
CA HIS A 97 -11.77 49.45 -32.09
C HIS A 97 -12.18 49.81 -33.52
N GLY A 98 -13.30 50.54 -33.64
CA GLY A 98 -13.59 51.34 -34.81
C GLY A 98 -12.68 52.57 -34.85
N GLY A 99 -11.99 52.76 -35.97
CA GLY A 99 -11.19 53.95 -36.26
C GLY A 99 -11.27 54.27 -37.74
N LEU A 100 -12.17 55.18 -38.11
CA LEU A 100 -12.20 55.87 -39.41
C LEU A 100 -11.20 57.03 -39.38
N ARG A 101 -10.22 57.05 -40.31
CA ARG A 101 -9.48 58.20 -40.92
C ARG A 101 -8.65 57.61 -42.09
N ASN A 102 -8.53 58.14 -43.30
CA ASN A 102 -8.96 59.37 -43.99
C ASN A 102 -9.48 59.00 -45.38
#